data_AF-A0A9C9Q4X9-F1
#
_entry.id   AF-A0A9C9Q4X9-F1
#
_cell.length_a   1.000
_cell.length_b   1.000
_cell.length_c   1.000
_cell.angle_alpha   90.00
_cell.angle_beta   90.00
_cell.angle_gamma   90.00
#
_symmetry.space_group_name_H-M   'P 1'
#
loop_
_entity.id
_entity.type
_entity.pdbx_description
1 polymer ?
#
loop_
_entity_poly.entity_id
_entity_poly.type
_entity_poly.pdbx_seq_one_letter_code
_entity_poly.pdbx_strand_id
1 'polypeptide(L)'
;MMMANLKKISRCLCSRARLDRYGWMSHTLWLMGFLLLCVAPASAELLVLSYHESSHVLGRDKNSKVMALETSELAAQFSWLREHGFVSVDIDDLLAAQKGERPLPEKAVLLTFDDGYQGMYEQVFPLLRAFDYRAVLAVVGSWLETPADKDVMYGSEPVSRRYFLSWQQIREMVKSGHVEVASHSYDLHHGVLANPQGNTQPAAVSLRYDANNGRYESDKQYRQRIRHDLQRNSDLIARRIGQRPRVMVWPYGAYNRITIDIARDLGMPVTLSLEDDKVDIHKLGNVGRLLIGHGTTLTDFVWQVNNYIKPQIKPVRVVHLDMDYVYDPDPKQQDVNLGKLLDRVKALGVNTVYLQAYA
;
A
#
# COMPACT_ATOMS: atom_id res chain seq x y z
N MET A 1 79.75 8.00 32.60
CA MET A 1 79.37 9.42 32.37
C MET A 1 77.88 9.44 32.03
N MET A 2 77.00 10.38 32.42
CA MET A 2 77.03 11.50 33.38
C MET A 2 75.58 12.09 33.39
N MET A 3 74.86 12.34 34.49
CA MET A 3 75.07 12.13 35.93
C MET A 3 73.72 12.03 36.69
N ALA A 4 73.77 11.57 37.96
CA ALA A 4 72.96 11.87 39.17
C ALA A 4 71.62 12.69 39.08
N ASN A 5 70.63 12.58 40.01
CA ASN A 5 70.78 12.48 41.46
C ASN A 5 69.44 12.25 42.24
N LEU A 6 69.49 11.59 43.43
CA LEU A 6 68.65 11.80 44.65
C LEU A 6 67.09 11.65 44.57
N LYS A 7 66.30 11.08 45.51
CA LYS A 7 66.32 10.56 46.92
C LYS A 7 65.21 9.46 47.01
N LYS A 8 64.98 8.60 48.04
CA LYS A 8 65.59 8.13 49.31
C LYS A 8 64.99 6.71 49.57
N ILE A 9 65.68 5.70 50.14
CA ILE A 9 65.84 5.35 51.58
C ILE A 9 64.51 5.22 52.38
N SER A 10 64.19 4.16 53.14
CA SER A 10 64.67 2.76 53.25
C SER A 10 63.90 2.00 54.37
N ARG A 11 63.84 0.64 54.31
CA ARG A 11 63.79 -0.28 55.49
C ARG A 11 62.54 -0.18 56.41
N CYS A 12 62.14 -1.15 57.24
CA CYS A 12 62.62 -2.52 57.52
C CYS A 12 61.53 -3.38 58.21
N LEU A 13 61.88 -4.65 58.48
CA LEU A 13 61.43 -5.48 59.61
C LEU A 13 60.01 -6.09 59.60
N CYS A 14 60.01 -7.37 59.20
CA CYS A 14 59.06 -8.40 59.58
C CYS A 14 58.89 -8.50 61.12
N SER A 15 57.65 -8.67 61.61
CA SER A 15 57.37 -9.17 62.97
C SER A 15 55.99 -9.83 63.09
N ARG A 16 56.01 -11.17 63.16
CA ARG A 16 55.08 -12.09 63.83
C ARG A 16 53.65 -11.61 64.22
N ALA A 17 52.69 -12.26 63.56
CA ALA A 17 51.61 -13.07 64.13
C ALA A 17 50.81 -12.54 65.35
N ARG A 18 49.50 -12.39 65.15
CA ARG A 18 48.49 -12.73 66.15
C ARG A 18 47.28 -13.34 65.45
N LEU A 19 46.80 -14.49 65.94
CA LEU A 19 45.53 -15.08 65.51
C LEU A 19 44.38 -14.19 66.00
N ASP A 20 43.35 -14.00 65.17
CA ASP A 20 41.98 -14.26 65.64
C ASP A 20 40.95 -14.35 64.49
N ARG A 21 40.05 -15.34 64.64
CA ARG A 21 38.59 -15.28 64.40
C ARG A 21 37.98 -15.23 62.98
N TYR A 22 37.37 -16.38 62.66
CA TYR A 22 36.07 -16.59 61.97
C TYR A 22 35.89 -16.17 60.49
N GLY A 23 35.23 -17.05 59.73
CA GLY A 23 34.57 -16.73 58.46
C GLY A 23 34.78 -17.80 57.39
N TRP A 24 33.91 -18.81 57.34
CA TRP A 24 33.84 -19.72 56.20
C TRP A 24 33.35 -18.97 54.95
N MET A 25 34.01 -19.14 53.81
CA MET A 25 33.38 -18.98 52.49
C MET A 25 33.75 -20.16 51.61
N SER A 26 32.77 -21.03 51.41
CA SER A 26 32.83 -22.16 50.49
C SER A 26 32.94 -21.68 49.05
N HIS A 27 33.75 -22.37 48.24
CA HIS A 27 33.75 -22.19 46.79
C HIS A 27 32.41 -22.64 46.19
N THR A 28 31.67 -21.69 45.61
CA THR A 28 30.57 -22.00 44.70
C THR A 28 30.71 -21.15 43.45
N LEU A 29 31.17 -21.75 42.34
CA LEU A 29 31.14 -21.10 41.04
C LEU A 29 29.68 -20.86 40.64
N TRP A 30 29.28 -19.60 40.52
CA TRP A 30 28.05 -19.23 39.81
C TRP A 30 28.37 -18.99 38.33
N LEU A 31 28.31 -20.07 37.54
CA LEU A 31 28.22 -19.98 36.08
C LEU A 31 26.83 -19.46 35.71
N MET A 32 26.68 -18.14 35.71
CA MET A 32 25.45 -17.47 35.30
C MET A 32 25.35 -17.50 33.77
N GLY A 33 24.93 -18.64 33.24
CA GLY A 33 24.68 -18.83 31.81
C GLY A 33 23.54 -17.93 31.34
N PHE A 34 23.88 -16.81 30.70
CA PHE A 34 22.92 -15.98 29.98
C PHE A 34 22.43 -16.75 28.75
N LEU A 35 21.33 -17.50 28.92
CA LEU A 35 20.59 -18.04 27.80
C LEU A 35 19.93 -16.86 27.07
N LEU A 36 20.61 -16.30 26.07
CA LEU A 36 19.91 -15.52 25.05
C LEU A 36 18.97 -16.50 24.34
N LEU A 37 17.70 -16.54 24.78
CA LEU A 37 16.65 -16.94 23.87
C LEU A 37 16.66 -15.92 22.74
N CYS A 38 17.26 -16.30 21.62
CA CYS A 38 16.89 -15.75 20.33
C CYS A 38 15.44 -16.18 20.07
N VAL A 39 14.49 -15.45 20.67
CA VAL A 39 13.13 -15.39 20.17
C VAL A 39 13.28 -14.81 18.77
N ALA A 40 13.26 -15.71 17.77
CA ALA A 40 13.13 -15.27 16.39
C ALA A 40 11.91 -14.35 16.35
N PRO A 41 12.03 -13.10 15.87
CA PRO A 41 10.89 -12.20 15.85
C PRO A 41 9.78 -12.89 15.07
N ALA A 42 8.60 -13.01 15.68
CA ALA A 42 7.41 -13.42 14.94
C ALA A 42 7.30 -12.49 13.72
N SER A 43 7.13 -13.07 12.53
CA SER A 43 7.06 -12.31 11.28
C SER A 43 5.93 -11.29 11.40
N ALA A 44 6.26 -10.03 11.71
CA ALA A 44 5.29 -8.98 11.96
C ALA A 44 4.29 -8.90 10.81
N GLU A 45 3.00 -8.96 11.13
CA GLU A 45 1.95 -9.01 10.13
C GLU A 45 1.51 -7.58 9.83
N LEU A 46 1.82 -7.12 8.61
CA LEU A 46 1.39 -5.84 8.10
C LEU A 46 0.07 -6.00 7.34
N LEU A 47 -1.01 -5.53 7.95
CA LEU A 47 -2.30 -5.32 7.29
C LEU A 47 -2.25 -3.98 6.55
N VAL A 48 -2.62 -3.95 5.27
CA VAL A 48 -2.78 -2.68 4.52
C VAL A 48 -4.20 -2.59 4.02
N LEU A 49 -4.89 -1.51 4.39
CA LEU A 49 -6.30 -1.31 4.09
C LEU A 49 -6.46 -0.21 3.03
N SER A 50 -7.14 -0.51 1.93
CA SER A 50 -7.50 0.45 0.87
C SER A 50 -8.95 0.89 1.05
N TYR A 51 -9.13 2.19 1.23
CA TYR A 51 -10.40 2.91 1.23
C TYR A 51 -10.39 3.89 0.05
N HIS A 52 -11.56 4.32 -0.46
CA HIS A 52 -11.64 5.35 -1.49
C HIS A 52 -12.44 6.57 -0.97
N GLU A 53 -13.74 6.43 -0.74
CA GLU A 53 -14.57 7.52 -0.20
C GLU A 53 -15.24 7.12 1.14
N SER A 54 -15.59 8.13 1.95
CA SER A 54 -16.55 8.01 3.05
C SER A 54 -17.88 8.67 2.64
N SER A 55 -19.00 7.94 2.76
CA SER A 55 -20.28 8.33 2.16
C SER A 55 -20.89 9.55 2.84
N HIS A 56 -20.75 10.71 2.20
CA HIS A 56 -21.69 11.82 2.38
C HIS A 56 -21.79 12.76 1.17
N VAL A 57 -20.80 12.75 0.27
CA VAL A 57 -20.64 13.80 -0.74
C VAL A 57 -21.43 13.49 -2.02
N LEU A 58 -21.33 12.29 -2.58
CA LEU A 58 -22.11 11.87 -3.75
C LEU A 58 -23.56 11.53 -3.36
N GLY A 59 -24.44 12.53 -3.49
CA GLY A 59 -25.81 12.49 -2.98
C GLY A 59 -26.67 11.35 -3.53
N ARG A 60 -27.09 10.46 -2.61
CA ARG A 60 -28.25 9.55 -2.71
C ARG A 60 -28.61 9.04 -4.11
N ASP A 61 -27.75 8.25 -4.72
CA ASP A 61 -28.20 7.17 -5.59
C ASP A 61 -27.59 5.86 -5.10
N LYS A 62 -28.40 4.80 -4.99
CA LYS A 62 -27.93 3.45 -4.65
C LYS A 62 -27.10 2.83 -5.78
N ASN A 63 -27.07 3.49 -6.94
CA ASN A 63 -26.23 3.18 -8.08
C ASN A 63 -24.93 4.03 -8.15
N SER A 64 -24.60 4.81 -7.11
CA SER A 64 -23.33 5.53 -7.08
C SER A 64 -22.16 4.55 -7.20
N LYS A 65 -21.35 4.69 -8.24
CA LYS A 65 -20.21 3.80 -8.55
C LYS A 65 -18.99 4.02 -7.64
N VAL A 66 -19.06 4.95 -6.70
CA VAL A 66 -17.93 5.32 -5.85
C VAL A 66 -17.97 4.51 -4.57
N MET A 67 -16.80 3.97 -4.19
CA MET A 67 -16.67 3.06 -3.05
C MET A 67 -16.68 3.84 -1.74
N ALA A 68 -17.89 4.20 -1.33
CA ALA A 68 -18.17 5.05 -0.20
C ALA A 68 -18.59 4.26 1.05
N LEU A 69 -17.96 4.54 2.19
CA LEU A 69 -18.21 3.90 3.49
C LEU A 69 -18.85 4.88 4.49
N GLU A 70 -19.93 4.46 5.16
CA GLU A 70 -20.59 5.29 6.17
C GLU A 70 -19.62 5.68 7.30
N THR A 71 -19.68 6.93 7.75
CA THR A 71 -18.71 7.45 8.74
C THR A 71 -18.80 6.70 10.08
N SER A 72 -19.99 6.20 10.42
CA SER A 72 -20.21 5.32 11.58
C SER A 72 -19.53 3.96 11.43
N GLU A 73 -19.55 3.35 10.24
CA GLU A 73 -18.87 2.08 9.98
C GLU A 73 -17.35 2.27 10.02
N LEU A 74 -16.81 3.35 9.43
CA LEU A 74 -15.38 3.67 9.52
C LEU A 74 -14.92 3.87 10.97
N ALA A 75 -15.71 4.59 11.78
CA ALA A 75 -15.42 4.78 13.21
C ALA A 75 -15.50 3.46 14.00
N ALA A 76 -16.42 2.55 13.64
CA ALA A 76 -16.53 1.22 14.22
C ALA A 76 -15.33 0.33 13.84
N GLN A 77 -14.89 0.36 12.58
CA GLN A 77 -13.68 -0.35 12.12
C GLN A 77 -12.42 0.15 12.83
N PHE A 78 -12.25 1.48 12.99
CA PHE A 78 -11.12 2.06 13.73
C PHE A 78 -11.12 1.67 15.21
N SER A 79 -12.31 1.63 15.84
CA SER A 79 -12.50 1.17 17.22
C SER A 79 -12.14 -0.31 17.36
N TRP A 80 -12.63 -1.15 16.44
CA TRP A 80 -12.32 -2.58 16.42
C TRP A 80 -10.82 -2.84 16.26
N LEU A 81 -10.14 -2.15 15.34
CA LEU A 81 -8.69 -2.23 15.16
C LEU A 81 -7.95 -1.94 16.48
N ARG A 82 -8.32 -0.85 17.17
CA ARG A 82 -7.72 -0.46 18.45
C ARG A 82 -7.94 -1.53 19.53
N GLU A 83 -9.18 -1.99 19.67
CA GLU A 83 -9.59 -2.97 20.68
C GLU A 83 -8.97 -4.35 20.45
N HIS A 84 -8.65 -4.69 19.20
CA HIS A 84 -7.98 -5.93 18.83
C HIS A 84 -6.46 -5.80 18.78
N GLY A 85 -5.91 -4.67 19.23
CA GLY A 85 -4.47 -4.43 19.41
C GLY A 85 -3.70 -4.15 18.12
N PHE A 86 -4.37 -3.71 17.05
CA PHE A 86 -3.67 -3.21 15.87
C PHE A 86 -3.04 -1.83 16.16
N VAL A 87 -1.84 -1.63 15.64
CA VAL A 87 -1.06 -0.40 15.79
C VAL A 87 -0.94 0.25 14.42
N SER A 88 -1.44 1.48 14.29
CA SER A 88 -1.30 2.27 13.07
C SER A 88 0.18 2.59 12.82
N VAL A 89 0.66 2.30 11.61
CA VAL A 89 2.03 2.55 11.15
C VAL A 89 2.06 3.48 9.94
N ASP A 90 3.21 4.10 9.68
CA ASP A 90 3.45 4.92 8.50
C ASP A 90 4.57 4.39 7.58
N ILE A 91 4.95 5.18 6.57
CA ILE A 91 5.99 4.82 5.60
C ILE A 91 7.39 4.87 6.22
N ASP A 92 7.64 5.65 7.27
CA ASP A 92 8.92 5.64 7.99
C ASP A 92 9.07 4.35 8.80
N ASP A 93 7.99 3.86 9.40
CA ASP A 93 7.95 2.55 10.05
C ASP A 93 8.25 1.42 9.03
N LEU A 94 7.59 1.43 7.87
CA LEU A 94 7.82 0.46 6.79
C LEU A 94 9.26 0.50 6.27
N LEU A 95 9.81 1.69 5.99
CA LEU A 95 11.17 1.86 5.48
C LEU A 95 12.24 1.49 6.53
N ALA A 96 12.02 1.80 7.81
CA ALA A 96 12.90 1.38 8.89
C ALA A 96 12.90 -0.15 9.06
N ALA A 97 11.72 -0.79 8.96
CA ALA A 97 11.59 -2.25 9.03
C ALA A 97 12.22 -2.96 7.83
N GLN A 98 12.06 -2.43 6.60
CA GLN A 98 12.69 -2.99 5.40
C GLN A 98 14.22 -3.06 5.53
N LYS A 99 14.85 -2.05 6.15
CA LYS A 99 16.29 -1.97 6.39
C LYS A 99 16.77 -2.73 7.65
N GLY A 100 15.85 -3.21 8.49
CA GLY A 100 16.17 -3.81 9.79
C GLY A 100 16.57 -2.80 10.88
N GLU A 101 16.29 -1.50 10.71
CA GLU A 101 16.57 -0.44 11.70
C GLU A 101 15.61 -0.53 12.90
N ARG A 102 14.33 -0.85 12.67
CA ARG A 102 13.28 -1.01 13.68
C ARG A 102 12.20 -1.96 13.17
N PRO A 103 11.83 -3.04 13.88
CA PRO A 103 10.77 -3.93 13.43
C PRO A 103 9.39 -3.24 13.51
N LEU A 104 8.45 -3.69 12.68
CA LEU A 104 7.05 -3.32 12.81
C LEU A 104 6.43 -3.90 14.10
N PRO A 105 5.38 -3.26 14.67
CA PRO A 105 4.53 -3.88 15.67
C PRO A 105 3.95 -5.23 15.18
N GLU A 106 3.64 -6.14 16.12
CA GLU A 106 3.13 -7.48 15.80
C GLU A 106 1.88 -7.46 14.91
N LYS A 107 0.98 -6.49 15.18
CA LYS A 107 -0.25 -6.22 14.41
C LYS A 107 -0.18 -4.83 13.77
N ALA A 108 0.75 -4.62 12.86
CA ALA A 108 0.87 -3.36 12.15
C ALA A 108 -0.30 -3.16 11.18
N VAL A 109 -0.89 -1.94 11.14
CA VAL A 109 -1.89 -1.57 10.14
C VAL A 109 -1.52 -0.25 9.44
N LEU A 110 -1.40 -0.30 8.12
CA LEU A 110 -1.25 0.88 7.27
C LEU A 110 -2.62 1.22 6.66
N LEU A 111 -3.15 2.39 6.99
CA LEU A 111 -4.40 2.90 6.46
C LEU A 111 -4.13 3.68 5.17
N THR A 112 -4.84 3.40 4.09
CA THR A 112 -4.64 4.07 2.80
C THR A 112 -5.98 4.52 2.21
N PHE A 113 -6.02 5.77 1.76
CA PHE A 113 -7.19 6.42 1.17
C PHE A 113 -6.83 6.91 -0.22
N ASP A 114 -7.52 6.40 -1.23
CA ASP A 114 -7.22 6.65 -2.62
C ASP A 114 -8.00 7.87 -3.17
N ASP A 115 -7.78 8.21 -4.45
CA ASP A 115 -8.50 9.22 -5.25
C ASP A 115 -8.47 10.70 -4.81
N GLY A 116 -8.27 11.00 -3.53
CA GLY A 116 -8.28 12.37 -3.01
C GLY A 116 -9.67 12.98 -2.87
N TYR A 117 -10.67 12.17 -2.50
CA TYR A 117 -12.04 12.62 -2.24
C TYR A 117 -12.15 13.57 -1.04
N GLN A 118 -13.10 14.50 -1.10
CA GLN A 118 -13.38 15.51 -0.08
C GLN A 118 -13.72 14.88 1.30
N GLY A 119 -14.33 13.69 1.31
CA GLY A 119 -14.64 12.96 2.54
C GLY A 119 -13.41 12.61 3.40
N MET A 120 -12.22 12.50 2.79
CA MET A 120 -10.96 12.35 3.51
C MET A 120 -10.74 13.49 4.52
N TYR A 121 -11.07 14.73 4.15
CA TYR A 121 -10.88 15.89 5.03
C TYR A 121 -12.03 16.08 6.01
N GLU A 122 -13.27 15.84 5.57
CA GLU A 122 -14.47 16.13 6.35
C GLU A 122 -14.82 15.03 7.36
N GLN A 123 -14.55 13.75 7.05
CA GLN A 123 -14.96 12.61 7.88
C GLN A 123 -13.77 11.77 8.35
N VAL A 124 -12.82 11.43 7.47
CA VAL A 124 -11.67 10.57 7.83
C VAL A 124 -10.67 11.30 8.74
N PHE A 125 -10.25 12.51 8.38
CA PHE A 125 -9.22 13.26 9.10
C PHE A 125 -9.57 13.58 10.56
N PRO A 126 -10.82 13.94 10.92
CA PRO A 126 -11.25 14.01 12.32
C PRO A 126 -11.09 12.68 13.07
N LEU A 127 -11.39 11.54 12.44
CA LEU A 127 -11.21 10.21 13.04
C LEU A 127 -9.72 9.87 13.22
N LEU A 128 -8.87 10.13 12.23
CA LEU A 128 -7.42 9.91 12.35
C LEU A 128 -6.84 10.65 13.58
N ARG A 129 -7.25 11.91 13.81
CA ARG A 129 -6.87 12.68 15.00
C ARG A 129 -7.46 12.12 16.30
N ALA A 130 -8.71 11.65 16.30
CA ALA A 130 -9.37 11.11 17.47
C ALA A 130 -8.82 9.74 17.93
N PHE A 131 -8.24 8.98 17.01
CA PHE A 131 -7.64 7.66 17.27
C PHE A 131 -6.10 7.68 17.34
N ASP A 132 -5.46 8.83 17.09
CA ASP A 132 -4.01 8.97 16.87
C ASP A 132 -3.45 8.01 15.79
N TYR A 133 -4.20 7.89 14.70
CA TYR A 133 -3.84 7.04 13.56
C TYR A 133 -3.13 7.84 12.47
N ARG A 134 -2.28 7.13 11.72
CA ARG A 134 -1.59 7.62 10.52
C ARG A 134 -2.17 6.96 9.28
N ALA A 135 -2.17 7.69 8.17
CA ALA A 135 -2.68 7.22 6.90
C ALA A 135 -1.87 7.74 5.70
N VAL A 136 -1.98 7.03 4.59
CA VAL A 136 -1.52 7.47 3.27
C VAL A 136 -2.71 7.98 2.47
N LEU A 137 -2.59 9.15 1.87
CA LEU A 137 -3.55 9.73 0.94
C LEU A 137 -2.97 9.72 -0.48
N ALA A 138 -3.49 8.86 -1.35
CA ALA A 138 -3.06 8.79 -2.75
C ALA A 138 -3.88 9.77 -3.61
N VAL A 139 -3.21 10.64 -4.36
CA VAL A 139 -3.89 11.71 -5.14
C VAL A 139 -3.64 11.61 -6.64
N VAL A 140 -4.71 11.75 -7.42
CA VAL A 140 -4.66 11.86 -8.89
C VAL A 140 -4.41 13.31 -9.28
N GLY A 141 -3.31 13.55 -9.99
CA GLY A 141 -2.85 14.91 -10.29
C GLY A 141 -3.81 15.73 -11.15
N SER A 142 -4.33 15.14 -12.24
CA SER A 142 -5.22 15.83 -13.18
C SER A 142 -6.54 16.24 -12.52
N TRP A 143 -7.09 15.39 -11.64
CA TRP A 143 -8.30 15.67 -10.87
C TRP A 143 -8.13 16.85 -9.91
N LEU A 144 -6.98 16.91 -9.21
CA LEU A 144 -6.71 18.02 -8.30
C LEU A 144 -6.36 19.34 -9.00
N GLU A 145 -5.81 19.30 -10.23
CA GLU A 145 -5.55 20.48 -11.06
C GLU A 145 -6.77 20.97 -11.87
N THR A 146 -7.87 20.21 -11.92
CA THR A 146 -9.14 20.67 -12.51
C THR A 146 -9.62 21.97 -11.83
N PRO A 147 -9.94 23.03 -12.60
CA PRO A 147 -10.46 24.29 -12.08
C PRO A 147 -11.74 24.12 -11.25
N ALA A 148 -11.94 24.99 -10.25
CA ALA A 148 -13.05 24.91 -9.31
C ALA A 148 -14.46 25.05 -9.94
N ASP A 149 -14.52 25.65 -11.13
CA ASP A 149 -15.71 25.91 -11.95
C ASP A 149 -15.97 24.82 -13.02
N LYS A 150 -15.18 23.74 -13.02
CA LYS A 150 -15.30 22.64 -14.00
C LYS A 150 -15.53 21.29 -13.30
N ASP A 151 -16.03 20.33 -14.06
CA ASP A 151 -16.13 18.94 -13.61
C ASP A 151 -14.81 18.20 -13.86
N VAL A 152 -14.49 17.28 -12.95
CA VAL A 152 -13.40 16.31 -13.07
C VAL A 152 -13.89 15.15 -13.92
N MET A 153 -13.10 14.70 -14.90
CA MET A 153 -13.40 13.49 -15.66
C MET A 153 -12.97 12.25 -14.87
N TYR A 154 -13.92 11.61 -14.20
CA TYR A 154 -13.72 10.32 -13.53
C TYR A 154 -13.99 9.20 -14.55
N GLY A 155 -12.92 8.73 -15.21
CA GLY A 155 -13.04 7.86 -16.38
C GLY A 155 -13.78 8.58 -17.52
N SER A 156 -14.99 8.11 -17.86
CA SER A 156 -15.86 8.72 -18.87
C SER A 156 -16.96 9.62 -18.30
N GLU A 157 -17.07 9.75 -16.97
CA GLU A 157 -18.17 10.44 -16.30
C GLU A 157 -17.71 11.77 -15.68
N PRO A 158 -18.41 12.90 -15.94
CA PRO A 158 -18.10 14.18 -15.30
C PRO A 158 -18.59 14.18 -13.85
N VAL A 159 -17.69 14.51 -12.92
CA VAL A 159 -17.93 14.53 -11.48
C VAL A 159 -17.54 15.91 -10.93
N SER A 160 -18.44 16.56 -10.21
CA SER A 160 -18.22 17.94 -9.75
C SER A 160 -16.94 18.09 -8.92
N ARG A 161 -16.11 19.10 -9.25
CA ARG A 161 -14.81 19.34 -8.59
C ARG A 161 -14.89 19.50 -7.07
N ARG A 162 -16.06 19.85 -6.52
CA ARG A 162 -16.34 19.90 -5.07
C ARG A 162 -16.17 18.56 -4.33
N TYR A 163 -16.20 17.44 -5.07
CA TYR A 163 -16.04 16.10 -4.51
C TYR A 163 -14.59 15.71 -4.28
N PHE A 164 -13.62 16.51 -4.74
CA PHE A 164 -12.19 16.27 -4.56
C PHE A 164 -11.57 17.35 -3.67
N LEU A 165 -10.53 16.98 -2.94
CA LEU A 165 -9.83 17.86 -2.02
C LEU A 165 -9.26 19.12 -2.70
N SER A 166 -9.07 20.17 -1.92
CA SER A 166 -8.18 21.28 -2.26
C SER A 166 -6.76 21.05 -1.74
N TRP A 167 -5.77 21.66 -2.40
CA TRP A 167 -4.39 21.68 -1.91
C TRP A 167 -4.22 22.37 -0.55
N GLN A 168 -5.19 23.19 -0.12
CA GLN A 168 -5.18 23.77 1.23
C GLN A 168 -5.48 22.70 2.28
N GLN A 169 -6.53 21.91 2.08
CA GLN A 169 -6.91 20.81 2.97
C GLN A 169 -5.83 19.73 3.03
N ILE A 170 -5.25 19.36 1.87
CA ILE A 170 -4.12 18.41 1.83
C ILE A 170 -2.93 18.93 2.65
N ARG A 171 -2.57 20.21 2.54
CA ARG A 171 -1.50 20.81 3.37
C ARG A 171 -1.82 20.79 4.86
N GLU A 172 -3.08 21.00 5.25
CA GLU A 172 -3.49 20.95 6.66
C GLU A 172 -3.33 19.54 7.24
N MET A 173 -3.78 18.52 6.50
CA MET A 173 -3.64 17.11 6.88
C MET A 173 -2.17 16.67 6.96
N VAL A 174 -1.33 17.09 6.00
CA VAL A 174 0.13 16.82 6.05
C VAL A 174 0.78 17.52 7.24
N LYS A 175 0.43 18.79 7.50
CA LYS A 175 1.01 19.57 8.61
C LYS A 175 0.64 19.00 9.99
N SER A 176 -0.45 18.24 10.12
CA SER A 176 -0.83 17.62 11.38
C SER A 176 0.02 16.38 11.74
N GLY A 177 0.78 15.81 10.79
CA GLY A 177 1.53 14.57 10.99
C GLY A 177 0.72 13.28 10.92
N HIS A 178 -0.58 13.34 10.59
CA HIS A 178 -1.45 12.15 10.46
C HIS A 178 -1.53 11.60 9.03
N VAL A 179 -1.10 12.37 8.02
CA VAL A 179 -1.29 12.01 6.60
C VAL A 179 -0.01 12.21 5.79
N GLU A 180 0.49 11.15 5.17
CA GLU A 180 1.49 11.22 4.09
C GLU A 180 0.79 11.20 2.72
N VAL A 181 1.28 11.98 1.75
CA VAL A 181 0.70 12.04 0.40
C VAL A 181 1.46 11.14 -0.57
N ALA A 182 0.73 10.22 -1.19
CA ALA A 182 1.20 9.34 -2.25
C ALA A 182 0.77 9.84 -3.63
N SER A 183 1.49 9.39 -4.66
CA SER A 183 1.04 9.55 -6.05
C SER A 183 0.00 8.48 -6.38
N HIS A 184 -1.14 8.89 -6.96
CA HIS A 184 -2.09 7.99 -7.63
C HIS A 184 -2.08 8.19 -9.15
N SER A 185 -0.88 8.43 -9.73
CA SER A 185 -0.63 8.92 -11.09
C SER A 185 -1.04 10.38 -11.33
N TYR A 186 -0.54 10.99 -12.41
CA TYR A 186 -1.06 12.28 -12.84
C TYR A 186 -2.39 12.08 -13.59
N ASP A 187 -2.41 11.23 -14.61
CA ASP A 187 -3.55 11.01 -15.51
C ASP A 187 -3.56 9.57 -16.08
N LEU A 188 -3.32 8.56 -15.23
CA LEU A 188 -3.43 7.13 -15.59
C LEU A 188 -4.65 6.45 -14.93
N HIS A 189 -5.48 7.17 -14.17
CA HIS A 189 -6.70 6.64 -13.55
C HIS A 189 -7.88 6.57 -14.54
N HIS A 190 -7.65 5.92 -15.69
CA HIS A 190 -8.65 5.69 -16.71
C HIS A 190 -8.33 4.44 -17.55
N GLY A 191 -9.31 3.95 -18.32
CA GLY A 191 -9.10 2.93 -19.35
C GLY A 191 -8.53 3.52 -20.64
N VAL A 192 -7.63 2.80 -21.31
CA VAL A 192 -7.16 3.08 -22.67
C VAL A 192 -7.57 1.96 -23.61
N LEU A 193 -7.81 2.29 -24.89
CA LEU A 193 -7.99 1.30 -25.93
C LEU A 193 -6.73 0.43 -26.04
N ALA A 194 -6.88 -0.88 -25.83
CA ALA A 194 -5.78 -1.83 -25.69
C ALA A 194 -5.72 -2.89 -26.81
N ASN A 195 -6.73 -2.96 -27.69
CA ASN A 195 -6.71 -3.82 -28.87
C ASN A 195 -7.65 -3.33 -29.99
N PRO A 196 -7.52 -3.84 -31.24
CA PRO A 196 -8.39 -3.48 -32.36
C PRO A 196 -9.89 -3.71 -32.13
N GLN A 197 -10.25 -4.63 -31.24
CA GLN A 197 -11.62 -5.04 -30.97
C GLN A 197 -12.39 -4.06 -30.06
N GLY A 198 -11.77 -2.97 -29.61
CA GLY A 198 -12.43 -1.94 -28.78
C GLY A 198 -12.26 -2.11 -27.27
N ASN A 199 -11.53 -3.13 -26.80
CA ASN A 199 -11.41 -3.41 -25.37
C ASN A 199 -10.54 -2.34 -24.68
N THR A 200 -11.01 -1.87 -23.53
CA THR A 200 -10.27 -0.94 -22.68
C THR A 200 -9.58 -1.68 -21.53
N GLN A 201 -8.38 -1.23 -21.18
CA GLN A 201 -7.59 -1.75 -20.04
C GLN A 201 -6.91 -0.58 -19.29
N PRO A 202 -6.44 -0.75 -18.04
CA PRO A 202 -5.86 0.34 -17.26
C PRO A 202 -4.67 1.02 -17.94
N ALA A 203 -4.70 2.36 -18.02
CA ALA A 203 -3.70 3.16 -18.73
C ALA A 203 -2.25 2.92 -18.27
N ALA A 204 -2.04 2.56 -17.00
CA ALA A 204 -0.72 2.34 -16.43
C ALA A 204 0.01 1.11 -17.02
N VAL A 205 -0.71 0.03 -17.35
CA VAL A 205 -0.10 -1.27 -17.71
C VAL A 205 -0.20 -1.62 -19.20
N SER A 206 -1.12 -0.98 -19.93
CA SER A 206 -1.43 -1.33 -21.31
C SER A 206 -0.70 -0.46 -22.32
N LEU A 207 -0.21 -1.10 -23.40
CA LEU A 207 0.16 -0.40 -24.63
C LEU A 207 -1.12 0.15 -25.28
N ARG A 208 -1.12 1.44 -25.63
CA ARG A 208 -2.27 2.05 -26.32
C ARG A 208 -2.36 1.53 -27.76
N TYR A 209 -3.55 1.18 -28.23
CA TYR A 209 -3.81 0.91 -29.64
C TYR A 209 -4.43 2.15 -30.30
N ASP A 210 -3.84 2.58 -31.43
CA ASP A 210 -4.32 3.70 -32.23
C ASP A 210 -5.17 3.19 -33.41
N ALA A 211 -6.48 3.33 -33.28
CA ALA A 211 -7.44 2.91 -34.29
C ALA A 211 -7.33 3.68 -35.62
N ASN A 212 -6.68 4.86 -35.65
CA ASN A 212 -6.57 5.67 -36.87
C ASN A 212 -5.51 5.14 -37.85
N ASN A 213 -4.48 4.46 -37.35
CA ASN A 213 -3.39 3.92 -38.16
C ASN A 213 -3.15 2.41 -37.97
N GLY A 214 -3.91 1.78 -37.08
CA GLY A 214 -3.89 0.33 -36.85
C GLY A 214 -2.66 -0.18 -36.10
N ARG A 215 -2.06 0.65 -35.23
CA ARG A 215 -0.79 0.32 -34.56
C ARG A 215 -0.86 0.42 -33.04
N TYR A 216 -0.04 -0.40 -32.41
CA TYR A 216 0.26 -0.28 -30.98
C TYR A 216 1.33 0.78 -30.72
N GLU A 217 1.20 1.43 -29.56
CA GLU A 217 2.26 2.18 -28.90
C GLU A 217 3.49 1.29 -28.70
N SER A 218 4.67 1.76 -29.10
CA SER A 218 5.92 1.04 -28.88
C SER A 218 6.38 1.10 -27.42
N ASP A 219 7.15 0.11 -26.97
CA ASP A 219 7.78 0.07 -25.64
C ASP A 219 8.47 1.37 -25.23
N LYS A 220 9.11 2.06 -26.19
CA LYS A 220 9.77 3.35 -25.96
C LYS A 220 8.75 4.45 -25.64
N GLN A 221 7.67 4.54 -26.41
CA GLN A 221 6.60 5.50 -26.18
C GLN A 221 5.88 5.21 -24.86
N TYR A 222 5.57 3.94 -24.58
CA TYR A 222 4.98 3.48 -23.32
C TYR A 222 5.83 3.90 -22.11
N ARG A 223 7.14 3.56 -22.10
CA ARG A 223 8.06 3.94 -21.02
C ARG A 223 8.16 5.46 -20.83
N GLN A 224 8.18 6.23 -21.93
CA GLN A 224 8.20 7.69 -21.88
C GLN A 224 6.89 8.25 -21.31
N ARG A 225 5.74 7.74 -21.73
CA ARG A 225 4.40 8.13 -21.24
C ARG A 225 4.29 7.90 -19.74
N ILE A 226 4.58 6.69 -19.25
CA ILE A 226 4.51 6.36 -17.83
C ILE A 226 5.49 7.22 -17.02
N ARG A 227 6.74 7.40 -17.48
CA ARG A 227 7.72 8.23 -16.75
C ARG A 227 7.32 9.69 -16.69
N HIS A 228 6.82 10.28 -17.78
CA HIS A 228 6.35 11.67 -17.79
C HIS A 228 5.15 11.88 -16.88
N ASP A 229 4.20 10.94 -16.85
CA ASP A 229 3.04 11.01 -15.97
C ASP A 229 3.42 11.00 -14.49
N LEU A 230 4.17 9.98 -14.07
CA LEU A 230 4.58 9.82 -12.67
C LEU A 230 5.52 10.96 -12.21
N GLN A 231 6.41 11.44 -13.09
CA GLN A 231 7.26 12.61 -12.82
C GLN A 231 6.39 13.88 -12.63
N ARG A 232 5.38 14.09 -13.49
CA ARG A 232 4.49 15.25 -13.41
C ARG A 232 3.71 15.27 -12.10
N ASN A 233 3.21 14.12 -11.62
CA ASN A 233 2.54 14.06 -10.32
C ASN A 233 3.51 14.29 -9.14
N SER A 234 4.70 13.66 -9.19
CA SER A 234 5.75 13.86 -8.19
C SER A 234 6.17 15.33 -8.08
N ASP A 235 6.32 16.03 -9.21
CA ASP A 235 6.63 17.46 -9.25
C ASP A 235 5.46 18.33 -8.78
N LEU A 236 4.22 17.95 -9.10
CA LEU A 236 3.02 18.65 -8.64
C LEU A 236 2.91 18.59 -7.12
N ILE A 237 2.98 17.39 -6.53
CA ILE A 237 2.92 17.18 -5.08
C ILE A 237 4.06 17.97 -4.41
N ALA A 238 5.30 17.86 -4.91
CA ALA A 238 6.44 18.63 -4.39
C ALA A 238 6.21 20.15 -4.39
N ARG A 239 5.67 20.72 -5.48
CA ARG A 239 5.34 22.16 -5.55
C ARG A 239 4.21 22.57 -4.60
N ARG A 240 3.30 21.65 -4.23
CA ARG A 240 2.07 21.98 -3.49
C ARG A 240 2.16 21.75 -1.98
N ILE A 241 2.97 20.79 -1.54
CA ILE A 241 3.18 20.44 -0.12
C ILE A 241 4.65 20.49 0.34
N GLY A 242 5.60 20.75 -0.56
CA GLY A 242 7.03 20.90 -0.22
C GLY A 242 7.83 19.60 -0.13
N GLN A 243 7.20 18.44 -0.35
CA GLN A 243 7.84 17.11 -0.29
C GLN A 243 7.46 16.29 -1.53
N ARG A 244 8.40 15.49 -2.05
CA ARG A 244 8.10 14.51 -3.11
C ARG A 244 7.41 13.28 -2.49
N PRO A 245 6.43 12.67 -3.18
CA PRO A 245 5.85 11.41 -2.72
C PRO A 245 6.91 10.31 -2.73
N ARG A 246 6.85 9.44 -1.71
CA ARG A 246 7.70 8.23 -1.59
C ARG A 246 6.95 6.94 -1.94
N VAL A 247 5.65 7.09 -2.21
CA VAL A 247 4.70 6.00 -2.42
C VAL A 247 3.98 6.23 -3.75
N MET A 248 3.88 5.17 -4.55
CA MET A 248 3.02 5.10 -5.73
C MET A 248 1.88 4.09 -5.48
N VAL A 249 0.63 4.54 -5.48
CA VAL A 249 -0.52 3.64 -5.42
C VAL A 249 -1.04 3.46 -6.83
N TRP A 250 -1.20 2.22 -7.29
CA TRP A 250 -1.60 1.93 -8.67
C TRP A 250 -3.10 2.06 -8.88
N PRO A 251 -3.58 2.89 -9.84
CA PRO A 251 -4.97 2.90 -10.27
C PRO A 251 -5.46 1.48 -10.58
N TYR A 252 -6.65 1.12 -10.06
CA TYR A 252 -7.24 -0.23 -10.18
C TYR A 252 -6.35 -1.37 -9.62
N GLY A 253 -5.33 -1.07 -8.83
CA GLY A 253 -4.29 -2.03 -8.43
C GLY A 253 -3.40 -2.51 -9.57
N ALA A 254 -3.49 -1.92 -10.77
CA ALA A 254 -2.87 -2.43 -11.99
C ALA A 254 -1.43 -1.91 -12.16
N TYR A 255 -0.46 -2.82 -12.10
CA TYR A 255 0.97 -2.53 -12.24
C TYR A 255 1.69 -3.56 -13.11
N ASN A 256 2.94 -3.27 -13.48
CA ASN A 256 3.86 -4.28 -14.00
C ASN A 256 5.30 -3.93 -13.59
N ARG A 257 6.28 -4.76 -14.00
CA ARG A 257 7.69 -4.53 -13.61
C ARG A 257 8.24 -3.19 -14.13
N ILE A 258 7.83 -2.76 -15.32
CA ILE A 258 8.27 -1.49 -15.92
C ILE A 258 7.73 -0.30 -15.11
N THR A 259 6.46 -0.34 -14.70
CA THR A 259 5.87 0.75 -13.90
C THR A 259 6.53 0.85 -12.52
N ILE A 260 6.79 -0.28 -11.85
CA ILE A 260 7.51 -0.34 -10.56
C ILE A 260 8.93 0.23 -10.69
N ASP A 261 9.68 -0.17 -11.72
CA ASP A 261 11.06 0.32 -11.88
C ASP A 261 11.10 1.83 -12.19
N ILE A 262 10.15 2.33 -13.00
CA ILE A 262 9.99 3.78 -13.22
C ILE A 262 9.60 4.52 -11.93
N ALA A 263 8.69 3.97 -11.12
CA ALA A 263 8.30 4.59 -9.85
C ALA A 263 9.51 4.69 -8.89
N ARG A 264 10.31 3.62 -8.77
CA ARG A 264 11.54 3.60 -7.96
C ARG A 264 12.55 4.65 -8.41
N ASP A 265 12.81 4.74 -9.72
CA ASP A 265 13.69 5.75 -10.31
C ASP A 265 13.26 7.20 -10.01
N LEU A 266 11.95 7.42 -9.80
CA LEU A 266 11.35 8.71 -9.50
C LEU A 266 11.25 9.02 -8.00
N GLY A 267 11.89 8.20 -7.15
CA GLY A 267 11.91 8.36 -5.70
C GLY A 267 10.71 7.76 -4.97
N MET A 268 9.91 6.91 -5.63
CA MET A 268 8.79 6.18 -5.03
C MET A 268 9.12 4.68 -4.91
N PRO A 269 9.98 4.27 -3.95
CA PRO A 269 10.38 2.86 -3.79
C PRO A 269 9.29 1.97 -3.21
N VAL A 270 8.30 2.56 -2.53
CA VAL A 270 7.12 1.84 -2.02
C VAL A 270 6.02 1.92 -3.08
N THR A 271 5.46 0.79 -3.51
CA THR A 271 4.28 0.80 -4.39
C THR A 271 3.18 -0.13 -3.90
N LEU A 272 1.93 0.33 -3.98
CA LEU A 272 0.77 -0.36 -3.42
C LEU A 272 -0.18 -0.81 -4.54
N SER A 273 -0.59 -2.08 -4.50
CA SER A 273 -1.51 -2.70 -5.45
C SER A 273 -2.86 -3.02 -4.78
N LEU A 274 -3.62 -3.98 -5.30
CA LEU A 274 -4.83 -4.57 -4.70
C LEU A 274 -4.74 -6.10 -4.70
N GLU A 275 -3.53 -6.65 -4.60
CA GLU A 275 -3.32 -8.10 -4.51
C GLU A 275 -3.64 -8.63 -3.10
N ASP A 276 -4.18 -9.85 -3.05
CA ASP A 276 -4.52 -10.62 -1.83
C ASP A 276 -3.27 -11.22 -1.13
N ASP A 277 -2.07 -11.02 -1.67
CA ASP A 277 -0.83 -11.67 -1.21
C ASP A 277 -0.28 -11.08 0.11
N LYS A 278 0.28 -11.95 0.96
CA LYS A 278 0.91 -11.53 2.22
C LYS A 278 2.09 -10.60 1.96
N VAL A 279 2.08 -9.44 2.61
CA VAL A 279 3.11 -8.41 2.44
C VAL A 279 4.48 -8.90 2.92
N ASP A 280 5.46 -8.87 2.02
CA ASP A 280 6.88 -9.06 2.32
C ASP A 280 7.53 -7.70 2.60
N ILE A 281 7.86 -7.43 3.87
CA ILE A 281 8.46 -6.16 4.32
C ILE A 281 9.81 -5.85 3.64
N HIS A 282 10.49 -6.86 3.10
CA HIS A 282 11.72 -6.66 2.35
C HIS A 282 11.47 -6.22 0.89
N LYS A 283 10.24 -6.41 0.37
CA LYS A 283 9.84 -6.15 -1.02
C LYS A 283 8.73 -5.09 -1.16
N LEU A 284 8.91 -3.93 -0.53
CA LEU A 284 7.98 -2.79 -0.63
C LEU A 284 7.68 -2.27 -2.06
N GLY A 285 8.39 -2.77 -3.09
CA GLY A 285 8.10 -2.46 -4.49
C GLY A 285 6.76 -2.98 -5.01
N ASN A 286 6.10 -3.91 -4.31
CA ASN A 286 4.70 -4.30 -4.53
C ASN A 286 4.09 -4.76 -3.19
N VAL A 287 3.17 -3.97 -2.66
CA VAL A 287 2.47 -4.23 -1.40
C VAL A 287 0.99 -4.42 -1.70
N GLY A 288 0.49 -5.64 -1.49
CA GLY A 288 -0.93 -5.97 -1.56
C GLY A 288 -1.74 -5.20 -0.53
N ARG A 289 -3.03 -4.98 -0.82
CA ARG A 289 -3.96 -4.24 0.04
C ARG A 289 -5.33 -4.89 0.03
N LEU A 290 -5.90 -5.04 1.23
CA LEU A 290 -7.30 -5.43 1.38
C LEU A 290 -8.20 -4.24 1.01
N LEU A 291 -9.00 -4.40 -0.04
CA LEU A 291 -9.94 -3.38 -0.51
C LEU A 291 -11.22 -3.37 0.33
N ILE A 292 -11.50 -2.25 1.00
CA ILE A 292 -12.73 -2.03 1.76
C ILE A 292 -13.76 -1.34 0.86
N GLY A 293 -14.70 -2.13 0.33
CA GLY A 293 -15.69 -1.68 -0.64
C GLY A 293 -16.88 -0.91 -0.04
N HIS A 294 -17.72 -0.36 -0.93
CA HIS A 294 -18.97 0.33 -0.58
C HIS A 294 -19.86 -0.54 0.34
N GLY A 295 -20.35 0.06 1.43
CA GLY A 295 -21.31 -0.61 2.32
C GLY A 295 -20.77 -1.78 3.13
N THR A 296 -19.44 -1.94 3.22
CA THR A 296 -18.80 -2.95 4.08
C THR A 296 -19.16 -2.69 5.55
N THR A 297 -19.99 -3.56 6.15
CA THR A 297 -20.32 -3.45 7.57
C THR A 297 -19.13 -3.83 8.45
N LEU A 298 -19.17 -3.49 9.75
CA LEU A 298 -18.18 -4.00 10.70
C LEU A 298 -18.05 -5.54 10.65
N THR A 299 -19.14 -6.29 10.50
CA THR A 299 -19.09 -7.76 10.41
C THR A 299 -18.32 -8.22 9.17
N ASP A 300 -18.57 -7.59 8.02
CA ASP A 300 -17.88 -7.89 6.77
C ASP A 300 -16.40 -7.54 6.87
N PHE A 301 -16.07 -6.38 7.43
CA PHE A 301 -14.69 -5.93 7.68
C PHE A 301 -13.93 -6.93 8.58
N VAL A 302 -14.53 -7.34 9.69
CA VAL A 302 -13.92 -8.32 10.61
C VAL A 302 -13.72 -9.67 9.92
N TRP A 303 -14.67 -10.11 9.09
CA TRP A 303 -14.52 -11.32 8.29
C TRP A 303 -13.38 -11.17 7.27
N GLN A 304 -13.32 -10.06 6.53
CA GLN A 304 -12.29 -9.78 5.52
C GLN A 304 -10.89 -9.74 6.15
N VAL A 305 -10.70 -8.98 7.22
CA VAL A 305 -9.41 -8.84 7.93
C VAL A 305 -8.94 -10.20 8.47
N ASN A 306 -9.83 -10.99 9.08
CA ASN A 306 -9.46 -12.32 9.58
C ASN A 306 -9.09 -13.30 8.44
N ASN A 307 -9.76 -13.24 7.29
CA ASN A 307 -9.43 -14.07 6.12
C ASN A 307 -8.19 -13.56 5.36
N TYR A 308 -7.86 -12.26 5.44
CA TYR A 308 -6.63 -11.72 4.86
C TYR A 308 -5.40 -12.10 5.69
N ILE A 309 -5.49 -12.00 7.02
CA ILE A 309 -4.40 -12.37 7.94
C ILE A 309 -4.23 -13.90 8.01
N LYS A 310 -5.34 -14.65 8.01
CA LYS A 310 -5.35 -16.13 8.03
C LYS A 310 -6.05 -16.65 6.77
N PRO A 311 -5.40 -16.59 5.60
CA PRO A 311 -5.97 -17.07 4.35
C PRO A 311 -6.33 -18.54 4.46
N GLN A 312 -7.63 -18.81 4.39
CA GLN A 312 -8.14 -20.15 4.15
C GLN A 312 -7.66 -20.62 2.78
N ILE A 313 -7.35 -21.91 2.64
CA ILE A 313 -7.02 -22.50 1.33
C ILE A 313 -8.28 -22.43 0.46
N LYS A 314 -8.39 -21.38 -0.37
CA LYS A 314 -9.45 -21.22 -1.36
C LYS A 314 -9.31 -22.37 -2.38
N PRO A 315 -10.30 -23.26 -2.55
CA PRO A 315 -10.18 -24.36 -3.50
C PRO A 315 -10.10 -23.82 -4.93
N VAL A 316 -9.01 -24.12 -5.64
CA VAL A 316 -8.83 -23.67 -7.02
C VAL A 316 -9.70 -24.52 -7.94
N ARG A 317 -10.52 -23.86 -8.76
CA ARG A 317 -11.43 -24.45 -9.74
C ARG A 317 -11.02 -23.92 -11.11
N VAL A 318 -10.20 -24.69 -11.80
CA VAL A 318 -9.61 -24.34 -13.10
C VAL A 318 -10.51 -24.79 -14.25
N VAL A 319 -10.64 -23.96 -15.28
CA VAL A 319 -11.10 -24.36 -16.61
C VAL A 319 -10.03 -23.99 -17.65
N HIS A 320 -9.73 -24.93 -18.54
CA HIS A 320 -8.95 -24.64 -19.75
C HIS A 320 -9.90 -24.06 -20.81
N LEU A 321 -9.48 -22.96 -21.41
CA LEU A 321 -10.26 -22.21 -22.40
C LEU A 321 -9.43 -22.13 -23.69
N ASP A 322 -9.85 -22.92 -24.67
CA ASP A 322 -9.31 -22.88 -26.02
C ASP A 322 -10.09 -21.84 -26.84
N MET A 323 -9.36 -20.87 -27.41
CA MET A 323 -9.93 -19.73 -28.13
C MET A 323 -10.51 -20.12 -29.50
N ASP A 324 -10.10 -21.25 -30.07
CA ASP A 324 -10.59 -21.73 -31.37
C ASP A 324 -12.09 -22.07 -31.32
N TYR A 325 -12.61 -22.41 -30.14
CA TYR A 325 -14.04 -22.65 -29.89
C TYR A 325 -14.85 -21.39 -29.58
N VAL A 326 -14.20 -20.24 -29.41
CA VAL A 326 -14.83 -18.94 -29.10
C VAL A 326 -14.83 -18.04 -30.32
N TYR A 327 -13.74 -18.06 -31.08
CA TYR A 327 -13.54 -17.28 -32.29
C TYR A 327 -14.65 -17.50 -33.31
N ASP A 328 -15.10 -16.40 -33.92
CA ASP A 328 -16.00 -16.40 -35.07
C ASP A 328 -15.62 -15.19 -35.95
N PRO A 329 -15.62 -15.31 -37.29
CA PRO A 329 -15.36 -14.18 -38.18
C PRO A 329 -16.41 -13.06 -38.09
N ASP A 330 -17.62 -13.30 -37.59
CA ASP A 330 -18.56 -12.22 -37.21
C ASP A 330 -18.33 -11.81 -35.74
N PRO A 331 -17.89 -10.56 -35.47
CA PRO A 331 -17.70 -10.07 -34.11
C PRO A 331 -18.94 -10.19 -33.21
N LYS A 332 -20.16 -10.13 -33.78
CA LYS A 332 -21.40 -10.31 -33.01
C LYS A 332 -21.60 -11.76 -32.59
N GLN A 333 -21.26 -12.71 -33.45
CA GLN A 333 -21.34 -14.13 -33.11
C GLN A 333 -20.23 -14.51 -32.13
N GLN A 334 -19.03 -13.93 -32.26
CA GLN A 334 -17.94 -14.09 -31.29
C GLN A 334 -18.34 -13.57 -29.90
N ASP A 335 -19.00 -12.40 -29.81
CA ASP A 335 -19.51 -11.86 -28.54
C ASP A 335 -20.59 -12.77 -27.91
N VAL A 336 -21.49 -13.34 -28.72
CA VAL A 336 -22.46 -14.36 -28.28
C VAL A 336 -21.77 -15.65 -27.79
N ASN A 337 -20.67 -16.07 -28.42
CA ASN A 337 -19.89 -17.23 -27.98
C ASN A 337 -19.19 -16.95 -26.64
N LEU A 338 -18.60 -15.76 -26.49
CA LEU A 338 -17.99 -15.29 -25.25
C LEU A 338 -19.01 -15.17 -24.11
N GLY A 339 -20.21 -14.64 -24.36
CA GLY A 339 -21.29 -14.56 -23.36
C GLY A 339 -21.67 -15.94 -22.80
N LYS A 340 -21.92 -16.92 -23.69
CA LYS A 340 -22.23 -18.31 -23.29
C LYS A 340 -21.10 -18.97 -22.49
N LEU A 341 -19.86 -18.62 -22.79
CA LEU A 341 -18.67 -19.10 -22.09
C LEU A 341 -18.55 -18.48 -20.69
N LEU A 342 -18.76 -17.17 -20.57
CA LEU A 342 -18.76 -16.46 -19.28
C LEU A 342 -19.89 -16.98 -18.37
N ASP A 343 -21.09 -17.21 -18.90
CA ASP A 343 -22.18 -17.85 -18.17
C ASP A 343 -21.81 -19.25 -17.66
N ARG A 344 -21.11 -20.06 -18.48
CA ARG A 344 -20.63 -21.39 -18.09
C ARG A 344 -19.54 -21.34 -17.01
N VAL A 345 -18.56 -20.44 -17.15
CA VAL A 345 -17.49 -20.19 -16.16
C VAL A 345 -18.10 -19.79 -14.81
N LYS A 346 -19.09 -18.88 -14.83
CA LYS A 346 -19.85 -18.44 -13.65
C LYS A 346 -20.67 -19.58 -13.03
N ALA A 347 -21.43 -20.34 -13.82
CA ALA A 347 -22.24 -21.45 -13.35
C ALA A 347 -21.41 -22.59 -12.73
N LEU A 348 -20.18 -22.80 -13.22
CA LEU A 348 -19.23 -23.76 -12.67
C LEU A 348 -18.50 -23.24 -11.41
N GLY A 349 -18.68 -21.99 -11.01
CA GLY A 349 -17.95 -21.39 -9.89
C GLY A 349 -16.44 -21.42 -10.09
N VAL A 350 -15.98 -21.19 -11.33
CA VAL A 350 -14.55 -21.16 -11.70
C VAL A 350 -13.90 -19.92 -11.12
N ASN A 351 -12.69 -20.07 -10.57
CA ASN A 351 -11.89 -18.97 -10.03
C ASN A 351 -10.50 -18.86 -10.69
N THR A 352 -10.21 -19.68 -11.69
CA THR A 352 -8.99 -19.59 -12.51
C THR A 352 -9.28 -20.10 -13.91
N VAL A 353 -8.87 -19.37 -14.94
CA VAL A 353 -8.99 -19.77 -16.35
C VAL A 353 -7.61 -19.88 -16.96
N TYR A 354 -7.28 -21.04 -17.53
CA TYR A 354 -6.08 -21.23 -18.33
C TYR A 354 -6.44 -21.00 -19.80
N LEU A 355 -6.14 -19.79 -20.26
CA LEU A 355 -6.45 -19.32 -21.61
C LEU A 355 -5.37 -19.76 -22.60
N GLN A 356 -5.76 -20.43 -23.68
CA GLN A 356 -4.89 -20.74 -24.80
C GLN A 356 -4.47 -19.46 -25.51
N ALA A 357 -3.15 -19.27 -25.66
CA ALA A 357 -2.53 -18.08 -26.27
C ALA A 357 -1.74 -18.42 -27.54
N TYR A 358 -2.04 -19.56 -28.16
CA TYR A 358 -1.49 -20.03 -29.44
C TYR A 358 -2.62 -20.50 -30.35
N ALA A 359 -2.34 -20.54 -31.65
CA ALA A 359 -3.18 -21.08 -32.72
C ALA A 359 -2.33 -22.02 -33.59
#